data_AF-A0AA37K437-F1
#
_entry.id   AF-A0AA37K437-F1
#
_cell.length_a   1.000
_cell.length_b   1.000
_cell.length_c   1.000
_cell.angle_alpha   90.00
_cell.angle_beta   90.00
_cell.angle_gamma   90.00
#
_symmetry.space_group_name_H-M   'P 1'
#
loop_
_entity.id
_entity.type
_entity.pdbx_description
1 polymer ?
#
loop_
_entity_poly.entity_id
_entity_poly.type
_entity_poly.pdbx_seq_one_letter_code
_entity_poly.pdbx_strand_id
1 'polypeptide(L)'
;MKKYTLEDMENFERDNYGFLICPSGDYTEISRFGERCIFGEGCFFGGRCSFGGRCFFGEGCSFGGRCFFGEGCSFGGRCSFGRWCFFGGRCSFGEGCSFGEGCSFGRWCFFGGRCSFGEGCSFGGRCSFGEGCSFGGRCSFGRWCSFGERCRFGEGCRFGAGCSCENGRVFKAIVSFEGAGRERRKTYCFLLEDDTIFVRCGCFSGTESEFIEKVHKTHAGTPHEDVYLSFFDAAKKALHVMAATQKPPEGGGEPGRRNEK
;
A
#
# COMPACT_ATOMS: atom_id res chain seq x y z
N MET A 1 28.24 -11.47 -12.87
CA MET A 1 28.13 -10.24 -12.07
C MET A 1 29.31 -10.32 -11.09
N LYS A 2 30.21 -9.31 -10.95
CA LYS A 2 31.42 -9.48 -10.11
C LYS A 2 30.91 -9.92 -8.77
N LYS A 3 31.19 -11.18 -8.43
CA LYS A 3 30.77 -11.76 -7.17
C LYS A 3 31.65 -11.08 -6.19
N TYR A 4 31.13 -9.96 -5.73
CA TYR A 4 31.82 -9.21 -4.74
C TYR A 4 31.84 -10.13 -3.54
N THR A 5 32.99 -10.19 -2.92
CA THR A 5 33.12 -10.63 -1.54
C THR A 5 33.23 -9.38 -0.68
N LEU A 6 33.20 -9.53 0.64
CA LEU A 6 33.38 -8.40 1.54
C LEU A 6 34.73 -7.69 1.30
N GLU A 7 35.77 -8.42 0.88
CA GLU A 7 37.11 -7.89 0.63
C GLU A 7 37.17 -6.97 -0.60
N ASP A 8 36.31 -7.21 -1.59
CA ASP A 8 36.21 -6.30 -2.73
C ASP A 8 35.61 -4.94 -2.32
N MET A 9 34.77 -4.91 -1.27
CA MET A 9 34.10 -3.69 -0.82
C MET A 9 35.01 -2.71 -0.06
N GLU A 10 36.12 -3.18 0.52
CA GLU A 10 37.10 -2.31 1.23
C GLU A 10 37.85 -1.36 0.29
N ASN A 11 37.84 -1.69 -1.00
CA ASN A 11 38.58 -0.97 -2.03
C ASN A 11 37.68 -0.02 -2.85
N PHE A 12 36.40 0.11 -2.52
CA PHE A 12 35.49 1.01 -3.22
C PHE A 12 35.62 2.45 -2.77
N GLU A 13 35.42 3.36 -3.73
CA GLU A 13 35.50 4.79 -3.51
C GLU A 13 34.31 5.33 -2.72
N ARG A 14 34.52 6.49 -2.09
CA ARG A 14 33.47 7.23 -1.40
C ARG A 14 33.28 8.59 -2.05
N ASP A 15 32.03 9.05 -2.13
CA ASP A 15 31.73 10.41 -2.56
C ASP A 15 32.07 11.46 -1.48
N ASN A 16 31.89 12.74 -1.80
CA ASN A 16 32.20 13.88 -0.93
C ASN A 16 31.31 13.99 0.32
N TYR A 17 30.24 13.20 0.39
CA TYR A 17 29.33 13.10 1.54
C TYR A 17 29.58 11.81 2.34
N GLY A 18 30.62 11.05 1.98
CA GLY A 18 31.02 9.81 2.63
C GLY A 18 30.22 8.57 2.21
N PHE A 19 29.39 8.67 1.16
CA PHE A 19 28.67 7.51 0.61
C PHE A 19 29.64 6.56 -0.06
N LEU A 20 29.64 5.29 0.38
CA LEU A 20 30.35 4.20 -0.28
C LEU A 20 29.69 4.00 -1.64
N ILE A 21 30.43 4.30 -2.70
CA ILE A 21 29.97 4.13 -4.06
C ILE A 21 30.20 2.67 -4.38
N CYS A 22 29.20 1.86 -4.05
CA CYS A 22 29.22 0.43 -4.29
C CYS A 22 28.98 0.21 -5.79
N PRO A 23 30.01 -0.18 -6.56
CA PRO A 23 29.87 -0.46 -7.97
C PRO A 23 28.93 -1.65 -8.17
N SER A 24 28.20 -1.64 -9.27
CA SER A 24 27.26 -2.70 -9.64
C SER A 24 27.88 -4.09 -9.58
N GLY A 25 27.22 -5.07 -8.93
CA GLY A 25 27.71 -6.46 -8.87
C GLY A 25 26.91 -7.46 -8.04
N ASP A 26 27.43 -8.68 -7.92
CA ASP A 26 26.73 -9.89 -7.46
C ASP A 26 26.99 -10.09 -6.00
N TYR A 27 25.92 -9.92 -5.25
CA TYR A 27 25.90 -10.09 -3.82
C TYR A 27 24.95 -11.25 -3.51
N THR A 28 24.69 -12.16 -4.44
CA THR A 28 23.85 -13.32 -4.16
C THR A 28 24.54 -14.27 -3.17
N GLU A 29 25.87 -14.14 -3.00
CA GLU A 29 26.64 -14.68 -1.87
C GLU A 29 26.98 -13.67 -0.79
N ILE A 30 26.98 -12.37 -1.11
CA ILE A 30 26.95 -11.33 -0.09
C ILE A 30 25.51 -11.12 0.34
N SER A 31 25.12 -11.85 1.37
CA SER A 31 23.83 -11.63 2.03
C SER A 31 23.57 -10.17 2.46
N ARG A 32 24.61 -9.31 2.59
CA ARG A 32 24.51 -8.00 3.24
C ARG A 32 25.51 -6.92 2.80
N PHE A 33 25.03 -5.69 2.89
CA PHE A 33 25.57 -4.51 2.25
C PHE A 33 25.58 -3.33 3.24
N GLY A 34 26.63 -2.49 3.25
CA GLY A 34 26.84 -1.44 4.27
C GLY A 34 25.94 -0.19 4.16
N GLU A 35 25.95 0.69 5.17
CA GLU A 35 25.18 1.95 5.16
C GLU A 35 25.82 3.02 4.27
N ARG A 36 24.99 3.94 3.77
CA ARG A 36 25.39 4.98 2.82
C ARG A 36 26.11 4.36 1.63
N CYS A 37 25.70 3.15 1.29
CA CYS A 37 26.01 2.57 0.03
C CYS A 37 25.04 3.16 -0.97
N ILE A 38 25.60 4.02 -1.82
CA ILE A 38 24.99 4.21 -3.11
C ILE A 38 25.37 2.95 -3.85
N PHE A 39 24.45 2.00 -3.82
CA PHE A 39 24.49 0.95 -4.81
C PHE A 39 24.30 1.63 -6.15
N GLY A 40 25.39 1.62 -6.92
CA GLY A 40 25.26 1.65 -8.35
C GLY A 40 24.16 0.66 -8.74
N GLU A 41 23.38 1.06 -9.71
CA GLU A 41 22.27 0.27 -10.21
C GLU A 41 22.72 -1.19 -10.43
N GLY A 42 21.94 -2.17 -9.94
CA GLY A 42 22.27 -3.58 -10.11
C GLY A 42 23.13 -4.19 -8.99
N CYS A 43 22.49 -4.38 -7.84
CA CYS A 43 22.99 -5.16 -6.72
C CYS A 43 21.98 -6.28 -6.44
N PHE A 44 22.40 -7.54 -6.33
CA PHE A 44 21.50 -8.71 -6.30
C PHE A 44 21.71 -9.49 -4.99
N PHE A 45 20.66 -9.77 -4.19
CA PHE A 45 20.70 -10.07 -2.72
C PHE A 45 20.12 -11.44 -2.32
N GLY A 46 20.30 -12.43 -3.18
CA GLY A 46 19.47 -13.63 -3.29
C GLY A 46 19.22 -13.80 -4.78
N GLY A 47 19.39 -15.00 -5.31
CA GLY A 47 19.53 -15.20 -6.76
C GLY A 47 18.51 -14.42 -7.60
N ARG A 48 18.98 -13.52 -8.49
CA ARG A 48 18.20 -12.80 -9.52
C ARG A 48 17.35 -11.57 -9.10
N CYS A 49 17.69 -10.81 -8.04
CA CYS A 49 16.97 -9.57 -7.64
C CYS A 49 17.43 -8.26 -8.34
N SER A 50 16.53 -7.43 -8.87
CA SER A 50 16.82 -6.18 -9.57
C SER A 50 16.29 -4.93 -8.86
N PHE A 51 17.08 -3.85 -8.84
CA PHE A 51 16.73 -2.54 -8.26
C PHE A 51 17.05 -1.42 -9.24
N GLY A 52 16.09 -0.52 -9.47
CA GLY A 52 16.27 0.65 -10.33
C GLY A 52 17.13 1.73 -9.69
N GLY A 53 17.56 2.71 -10.48
CA GLY A 53 18.43 3.80 -10.01
C GLY A 53 17.88 4.58 -8.82
N ARG A 54 18.80 5.16 -8.03
CA ARG A 54 18.49 5.97 -6.83
C ARG A 54 17.63 5.21 -5.81
N CYS A 55 17.79 3.89 -5.76
CA CYS A 55 17.24 3.13 -4.66
C CYS A 55 18.06 3.41 -3.41
N PHE A 56 17.39 3.81 -2.35
CA PHE A 56 18.01 4.06 -1.06
C PHE A 56 17.67 2.88 -0.18
N PHE A 57 18.68 2.15 0.24
CA PHE A 57 18.50 1.02 1.14
C PHE A 57 18.82 1.45 2.55
N GLY A 58 17.80 1.46 3.39
CA GLY A 58 17.95 1.43 4.82
C GLY A 58 18.60 0.12 5.24
N GLU A 59 19.17 0.14 6.44
CA GLU A 59 19.97 -0.96 6.95
C GLU A 59 19.19 -2.29 7.01
N GLY A 60 19.79 -3.38 6.53
CA GLY A 60 19.28 -4.73 6.76
C GLY A 60 18.04 -5.10 5.94
N CYS A 61 17.90 -4.53 4.74
CA CYS A 61 16.92 -5.02 3.78
C CYS A 61 17.31 -6.41 3.25
N SER A 62 16.32 -7.28 3.09
CA SER A 62 16.48 -8.65 2.59
C SER A 62 15.51 -8.92 1.44
N PHE A 63 16.02 -9.58 0.39
CA PHE A 63 15.26 -9.82 -0.82
C PHE A 63 15.38 -11.28 -1.22
N GLY A 64 14.28 -12.01 -1.13
CA GLY A 64 14.16 -13.35 -1.69
C GLY A 64 14.45 -13.33 -3.18
N GLY A 65 14.89 -14.45 -3.74
CA GLY A 65 15.29 -14.51 -5.14
C GLY A 65 14.21 -13.98 -6.10
N ARG A 66 14.66 -13.34 -7.20
CA ARG A 66 13.82 -12.82 -8.29
C ARG A 66 12.89 -11.67 -7.91
N CYS A 67 13.30 -10.80 -6.99
CA CYS A 67 12.58 -9.55 -6.74
C CYS A 67 12.90 -8.46 -7.77
N PHE A 68 11.98 -7.51 -7.97
CA PHE A 68 12.15 -6.34 -8.84
C PHE A 68 11.61 -5.08 -8.16
N PHE A 69 12.42 -4.01 -8.15
CA PHE A 69 12.05 -2.70 -7.62
C PHE A 69 12.38 -1.59 -8.63
N GLY A 70 11.41 -0.73 -8.93
CA GLY A 70 11.61 0.39 -9.86
C GLY A 70 12.48 1.53 -9.31
N GLU A 71 12.79 2.52 -10.15
CA GLU A 71 13.62 3.69 -9.79
C GLU A 71 13.09 4.45 -8.57
N GLY A 72 14.01 4.95 -7.73
CA GLY A 72 13.69 5.85 -6.63
C GLY A 72 12.94 5.18 -5.49
N CYS A 73 13.03 3.85 -5.38
CA CYS A 73 12.48 3.17 -4.22
C CYS A 73 13.34 3.46 -2.99
N SER A 74 12.72 3.95 -1.93
CA SER A 74 13.38 4.16 -0.64
C SER A 74 12.92 3.09 0.32
N PHE A 75 13.84 2.24 0.74
CA PHE A 75 13.61 1.23 1.74
C PHE A 75 14.04 1.76 3.09
N GLY A 76 13.14 1.77 4.06
CA GLY A 76 13.50 1.92 5.45
C GLY A 76 14.31 0.71 5.93
N GLY A 77 14.80 0.76 7.17
CA GLY A 77 15.53 -0.35 7.75
C GLY A 77 14.68 -1.62 7.85
N ARG A 78 15.34 -2.79 7.80
CA ARG A 78 14.75 -4.10 8.13
C ARG A 78 13.55 -4.50 7.27
N CYS A 79 13.51 -4.06 6.02
CA CYS A 79 12.50 -4.53 5.09
C CYS A 79 12.80 -5.96 4.62
N SER A 80 11.77 -6.78 4.49
CA SER A 80 11.88 -8.17 4.01
C SER A 80 10.92 -8.41 2.87
N PHE A 81 11.44 -9.01 1.80
CA PHE A 81 10.69 -9.32 0.60
C PHE A 81 10.86 -10.80 0.28
N GLY A 82 9.76 -11.52 0.14
CA GLY A 82 9.75 -12.92 -0.31
C GLY A 82 10.23 -13.05 -1.75
N ARG A 83 10.26 -14.27 -2.28
CA ARG A 83 10.63 -14.47 -3.69
C ARG A 83 9.62 -13.81 -4.62
N TRP A 84 10.06 -13.45 -5.82
CA TRP A 84 9.17 -12.96 -6.89
C TRP A 84 8.36 -11.69 -6.55
N CYS A 85 8.86 -10.85 -5.64
CA CYS A 85 8.18 -9.59 -5.35
C CYS A 85 8.45 -8.53 -6.44
N PHE A 86 7.44 -7.75 -6.81
CA PHE A 86 7.51 -6.70 -7.81
C PHE A 86 6.99 -5.38 -7.25
N PHE A 87 7.77 -4.31 -7.34
CA PHE A 87 7.38 -2.97 -6.94
C PHE A 87 7.68 -1.96 -8.05
N GLY A 88 6.70 -1.13 -8.38
CA GLY A 88 6.88 0.00 -9.28
C GLY A 88 7.85 1.04 -8.74
N GLY A 89 8.21 2.03 -9.56
CA GLY A 89 9.10 3.12 -9.14
C GLY A 89 8.50 4.04 -8.08
N ARG A 90 9.39 4.70 -7.34
CA ARG A 90 9.11 5.69 -6.29
C ARG A 90 8.22 5.16 -5.18
N CYS A 91 8.43 3.89 -4.82
CA CYS A 91 7.80 3.33 -3.64
C CYS A 91 8.65 3.69 -2.41
N SER A 92 7.99 4.07 -1.33
CA SER A 92 8.66 4.31 -0.05
C SER A 92 8.20 3.29 0.96
N PHE A 93 9.13 2.53 1.52
CA PHE A 93 8.89 1.54 2.55
C PHE A 93 9.35 2.08 3.89
N GLY A 94 8.46 2.14 4.88
CA GLY A 94 8.84 2.42 6.25
C GLY A 94 9.66 1.29 6.87
N GLU A 95 10.22 1.53 8.05
CA GLU A 95 11.01 0.52 8.76
C GLU A 95 10.19 -0.75 9.07
N GLY A 96 10.77 -1.92 8.85
CA GLY A 96 10.19 -3.20 9.26
C GLY A 96 9.02 -3.67 8.40
N CYS A 97 8.92 -3.24 7.15
CA CYS A 97 7.93 -3.77 6.22
C CYS A 97 8.25 -5.23 5.82
N SER A 98 7.23 -6.08 5.74
CA SER A 98 7.35 -7.46 5.29
C SER A 98 6.38 -7.80 4.16
N PHE A 99 6.88 -8.49 3.15
CA PHE A 99 6.13 -8.89 1.96
C PHE A 99 6.37 -10.36 1.68
N GLY A 100 5.29 -11.14 1.59
CA GLY A 100 5.32 -12.56 1.25
C GLY A 100 5.71 -12.80 -0.21
N GLU A 101 5.86 -14.07 -0.59
CA GLU A 101 6.20 -14.45 -1.97
C GLU A 101 5.16 -13.95 -2.98
N GLY A 102 5.61 -13.51 -4.16
CA GLY A 102 4.72 -13.09 -5.25
C GLY A 102 3.95 -11.79 -5.02
N CYS A 103 4.38 -10.95 -4.08
CA CYS A 103 3.77 -9.62 -3.87
C CYS A 103 4.03 -8.69 -5.06
N SER A 104 3.02 -7.93 -5.51
CA SER A 104 3.11 -7.00 -6.64
C SER A 104 2.47 -5.65 -6.30
N PHE A 105 3.20 -4.55 -6.46
CA PHE A 105 2.72 -3.20 -6.16
C PHE A 105 3.03 -2.26 -7.32
N GLY A 106 2.07 -1.39 -7.65
CA GLY A 106 2.24 -0.35 -8.65
C GLY A 106 3.23 0.73 -8.23
N ARG A 107 3.38 1.75 -9.08
CA ARG A 107 4.27 2.90 -8.81
C ARG A 107 3.71 3.78 -7.72
N TRP A 108 4.57 4.53 -7.03
CA TRP A 108 4.18 5.55 -6.04
C TRP A 108 3.42 5.00 -4.83
N CYS A 109 3.78 3.79 -4.39
CA CYS A 109 3.18 3.22 -3.20
C CYS A 109 3.96 3.65 -1.95
N PHE A 110 3.24 4.05 -0.91
CA PHE A 110 3.82 4.49 0.35
C PHE A 110 3.40 3.52 1.46
N PHE A 111 4.38 2.92 2.12
CA PHE A 111 4.17 2.02 3.23
C PHE A 111 4.72 2.68 4.48
N GLY A 112 3.88 2.86 5.51
CA GLY A 112 4.33 3.21 6.84
C GLY A 112 5.17 2.10 7.46
N GLY A 113 5.71 2.34 8.65
CA GLY A 113 6.47 1.32 9.37
C GLY A 113 5.65 0.06 9.66
N ARG A 114 6.31 -1.09 9.78
CA ARG A 114 5.72 -2.35 10.27
C ARG A 114 4.51 -2.85 9.47
N CYS A 115 4.46 -2.54 8.18
CA CYS A 115 3.43 -3.11 7.31
C CYS A 115 3.74 -4.58 7.00
N SER A 116 2.72 -5.43 6.91
CA SER A 116 2.85 -6.85 6.57
C SER A 116 1.88 -7.24 5.46
N PHE A 117 2.37 -7.94 4.44
CA PHE A 117 1.59 -8.41 3.31
C PHE A 117 1.86 -9.90 3.09
N GLY A 118 0.81 -10.72 3.10
CA GLY A 118 0.89 -12.15 2.83
C GLY A 118 1.22 -12.46 1.37
N GLU A 119 1.45 -13.74 1.09
CA GLU A 119 1.79 -14.24 -0.25
C GLU A 119 0.78 -13.80 -1.33
N GLY A 120 1.25 -13.37 -2.50
CA GLY A 120 0.40 -13.08 -3.65
C GLY A 120 -0.45 -11.82 -3.53
N CYS A 121 -0.06 -10.88 -2.67
CA CYS A 121 -0.71 -9.58 -2.58
C CYS A 121 -0.46 -8.72 -3.84
N SER A 122 -1.49 -8.08 -4.41
CA SER A 122 -1.38 -7.28 -5.64
C SER A 122 -2.07 -5.91 -5.55
N PHE A 123 -1.33 -4.82 -5.51
CA PHE A 123 -1.88 -3.46 -5.38
C PHE A 123 -1.56 -2.59 -6.59
N GLY A 124 -2.51 -1.75 -6.99
CA GLY A 124 -2.32 -0.74 -8.01
C GLY A 124 -1.31 0.34 -7.59
N GLY A 125 -1.08 1.30 -8.48
CA GLY A 125 -0.21 2.44 -8.18
C GLY A 125 -0.88 3.50 -7.31
N ARG A 126 -0.06 4.33 -6.67
CA ARG A 126 -0.46 5.45 -5.81
C ARG A 126 -1.26 5.01 -4.58
N CYS A 127 -0.93 3.84 -4.04
CA CYS A 127 -1.52 3.35 -2.80
C CYS A 127 -0.74 3.87 -1.59
N SER A 128 -1.41 4.12 -0.47
CA SER A 128 -0.78 4.50 0.79
C SER A 128 -1.27 3.60 1.92
N PHE A 129 -0.34 3.14 2.75
CA PHE A 129 -0.57 2.28 3.89
C PHE A 129 0.02 2.96 5.12
N GLY A 130 -0.79 3.22 6.15
CA GLY A 130 -0.30 3.75 7.42
C GLY A 130 0.50 2.71 8.20
N GLU A 131 1.12 3.13 9.29
CA GLU A 131 1.93 2.27 10.14
C GLU A 131 1.14 1.05 10.65
N GLY A 132 1.75 -0.14 10.61
CA GLY A 132 1.20 -1.36 11.21
C GLY A 132 0.06 -2.00 10.41
N CYS A 133 -0.10 -1.66 9.13
CA CYS A 133 -1.05 -2.36 8.27
C CYS A 133 -0.70 -3.85 8.09
N SER A 134 -1.72 -4.70 8.02
CA SER A 134 -1.56 -6.13 7.78
C SER A 134 -2.59 -6.64 6.78
N PHE A 135 -2.10 -7.36 5.77
CA PHE A 135 -2.91 -7.98 4.73
C PHE A 135 -2.57 -9.46 4.66
N GLY A 136 -3.58 -10.33 4.69
CA GLY A 136 -3.43 -11.76 4.45
C GLY A 136 -2.97 -12.05 3.02
N GLY A 137 -2.79 -13.33 2.69
CA GLY A 137 -2.40 -13.74 1.34
C GLY A 137 -3.46 -13.36 0.29
N ARG A 138 -3.04 -13.27 -0.98
CA ARG A 138 -3.88 -13.14 -2.18
C ARG A 138 -4.84 -11.94 -2.14
N CYS A 139 -4.46 -10.90 -1.40
CA CYS A 139 -5.19 -9.65 -1.43
C CYS A 139 -4.93 -8.91 -2.75
N SER A 140 -5.92 -8.22 -3.30
CA SER A 140 -5.71 -7.37 -4.47
C SER A 140 -6.38 -6.01 -4.28
N PHE A 141 -5.75 -4.91 -4.67
CA PHE A 141 -6.33 -3.58 -4.52
C PHE A 141 -6.05 -2.73 -5.76
N GLY A 142 -6.96 -1.82 -6.08
CA GLY A 142 -6.87 -0.92 -7.23
C GLY A 142 -5.79 0.14 -7.06
N ARG A 143 -5.74 1.06 -8.01
CA ARG A 143 -4.93 2.27 -7.87
C ARG A 143 -5.57 3.19 -6.83
N TRP A 144 -4.77 4.05 -6.21
CA TRP A 144 -5.24 5.12 -5.31
C TRP A 144 -5.89 4.65 -4.01
N CYS A 145 -5.64 3.42 -3.58
CA CYS A 145 -6.14 2.94 -2.31
C CYS A 145 -5.34 3.53 -1.14
N SER A 146 -6.03 4.17 -0.19
CA SER A 146 -5.40 4.70 1.02
C SER A 146 -5.94 4.00 2.26
N PHE A 147 -5.03 3.48 3.06
CA PHE A 147 -5.27 2.79 4.32
C PHE A 147 -4.55 3.58 5.41
N GLY A 148 -5.27 3.92 6.49
CA GLY A 148 -4.64 4.52 7.66
C GLY A 148 -3.78 3.56 8.45
N GLU A 149 -3.51 3.87 9.71
CA GLU A 149 -2.69 3.01 10.56
C GLU A 149 -3.46 1.76 11.01
N ARG A 150 -2.72 0.67 11.25
CA ARG A 150 -3.18 -0.58 11.88
C ARG A 150 -4.36 -1.26 11.20
N CYS A 151 -4.49 -1.08 9.88
CA CYS A 151 -5.49 -1.81 9.10
C CYS A 151 -5.21 -3.31 9.11
N ARG A 152 -6.26 -4.13 9.15
CA ARG A 152 -6.12 -5.59 9.07
C ARG A 152 -7.12 -6.16 8.08
N PHE A 153 -6.59 -6.81 7.05
CA PHE A 153 -7.36 -7.51 6.02
C PHE A 153 -6.99 -8.98 6.04
N GLY A 154 -8.00 -9.86 6.00
CA GLY A 154 -7.79 -11.30 5.92
C GLY A 154 -7.31 -11.75 4.54
N GLU A 155 -7.11 -13.07 4.38
CA GLU A 155 -6.76 -13.65 3.07
C GLU A 155 -7.83 -13.35 2.01
N GLY A 156 -7.41 -13.12 0.76
CA GLY A 156 -8.29 -13.02 -0.40
C GLY A 156 -9.06 -11.72 -0.53
N CYS A 157 -8.71 -10.67 0.22
CA CYS A 157 -9.38 -9.36 0.15
C CYS A 157 -9.09 -8.66 -1.19
N ARG A 158 -10.10 -8.42 -2.05
CA ARG A 158 -9.92 -7.82 -3.39
C ARG A 158 -10.69 -6.52 -3.59
N PHE A 159 -10.07 -5.50 -4.19
CA PHE A 159 -10.61 -4.17 -4.45
C PHE A 159 -9.98 -3.65 -5.75
N GLY A 160 -10.70 -2.91 -6.61
CA GLY A 160 -10.14 -2.45 -7.89
C GLY A 160 -11.18 -1.84 -8.80
N ALA A 161 -10.76 -1.25 -9.93
CA ALA A 161 -11.70 -0.83 -10.97
C ALA A 161 -12.47 -2.06 -11.45
N GLY A 162 -13.77 -2.11 -11.12
CA GLY A 162 -14.64 -3.27 -11.40
C GLY A 162 -14.48 -4.46 -10.44
N CYS A 163 -14.10 -4.27 -9.17
CA CYS A 163 -13.95 -5.40 -8.23
C CYS A 163 -14.50 -5.17 -6.83
N SER A 164 -14.74 -6.32 -6.20
CA SER A 164 -15.74 -6.62 -5.20
C SER A 164 -15.23 -6.85 -3.78
N CYS A 165 -15.79 -6.15 -2.79
CA CYS A 165 -15.82 -6.49 -1.38
C CYS A 165 -16.39 -7.91 -1.14
N GLU A 166 -16.01 -8.52 0.00
CA GLU A 166 -16.55 -9.74 0.60
C GLU A 166 -17.85 -10.26 -0.08
N ASN A 167 -17.76 -11.41 -0.74
CA ASN A 167 -18.83 -12.04 -1.55
C ASN A 167 -19.19 -11.37 -2.89
N GLY A 168 -18.31 -10.61 -3.54
CA GLY A 168 -18.58 -10.16 -4.92
C GLY A 168 -19.19 -8.75 -5.05
N ARG A 169 -19.19 -7.93 -4.00
CA ARG A 169 -19.84 -6.60 -3.97
C ARG A 169 -18.96 -5.42 -4.41
N VAL A 170 -19.23 -4.81 -5.56
CA VAL A 170 -18.45 -3.65 -6.10
C VAL A 170 -18.83 -2.34 -5.38
N PHE A 171 -17.90 -1.37 -5.24
CA PHE A 171 -18.10 -0.10 -4.52
C PHE A 171 -17.67 1.15 -5.30
N LYS A 172 -18.42 2.25 -5.14
CA LYS A 172 -18.26 3.57 -5.76
C LYS A 172 -17.29 4.48 -5.00
N ALA A 173 -17.29 4.43 -3.67
CA ALA A 173 -16.50 5.33 -2.84
C ALA A 173 -16.13 4.69 -1.49
N ILE A 174 -15.06 5.18 -0.86
CA ILE A 174 -14.60 4.75 0.47
C ILE A 174 -14.25 5.97 1.34
N VAL A 175 -14.71 5.97 2.59
CA VAL A 175 -14.31 6.91 3.65
C VAL A 175 -13.78 6.10 4.81
N SER A 176 -12.84 6.67 5.56
CA SER A 176 -12.48 6.14 6.86
C SER A 176 -12.44 7.24 7.91
N PHE A 177 -12.75 6.87 9.15
CA PHE A 177 -12.62 7.75 10.31
C PHE A 177 -11.95 6.99 11.45
N GLU A 178 -11.32 7.73 12.34
CA GLU A 178 -10.60 7.20 13.50
C GLU A 178 -10.98 7.99 14.75
N GLY A 179 -10.61 7.48 15.93
CA GLY A 179 -10.92 8.16 17.20
C GLY A 179 -12.31 7.82 17.78
N ALA A 180 -13.14 7.05 17.08
CA ALA A 180 -14.37 6.51 17.62
C ALA A 180 -14.08 5.29 18.52
N GLY A 181 -14.56 5.31 19.76
CA GLY A 181 -14.42 4.22 20.74
C GLY A 181 -13.13 4.20 21.57
N ARG A 182 -13.12 3.33 22.60
CA ARG A 182 -12.05 3.24 23.63
C ARG A 182 -10.65 2.95 23.07
N GLU A 183 -10.58 2.23 21.95
CA GLU A 183 -9.32 1.84 21.30
C GLU A 183 -8.93 2.75 20.13
N ARG A 184 -9.71 3.80 19.83
CA ARG A 184 -9.47 4.76 18.73
C ARG A 184 -9.17 4.08 17.38
N ARG A 185 -9.81 2.93 17.12
CA ARG A 185 -9.58 2.14 15.90
C ARG A 185 -10.13 2.86 14.68
N LYS A 186 -9.52 2.60 13.53
CA LYS A 186 -9.99 3.12 12.24
C LYS A 186 -11.18 2.29 11.74
N THR A 187 -12.24 2.98 11.37
CA THR A 187 -13.46 2.43 10.77
C THR A 187 -13.50 2.80 9.29
N TYR A 188 -13.81 1.84 8.43
CA TYR A 188 -13.94 2.01 6.98
C TYR A 188 -15.41 1.91 6.59
N CYS A 189 -15.89 2.84 5.79
CA CYS A 189 -17.22 2.85 5.21
C CYS A 189 -17.08 2.81 3.68
N PHE A 190 -17.78 1.88 3.05
CA PHE A 190 -17.74 1.64 1.61
C PHE A 190 -19.14 1.87 1.04
N LEU A 191 -19.29 2.73 0.04
CA LEU A 191 -20.54 2.91 -0.71
C LEU A 191 -20.55 1.95 -1.90
N LEU A 192 -21.49 1.01 -1.94
CA LEU A 192 -21.61 -0.05 -2.95
C LEU A 192 -22.29 0.45 -4.25
N GLU A 193 -22.23 -0.35 -5.32
CA GLU A 193 -22.90 -0.06 -6.62
C GLU A 193 -24.42 0.12 -6.48
N ASP A 194 -25.04 -0.63 -5.57
CA ASP A 194 -26.47 -0.58 -5.23
C ASP A 194 -26.82 0.55 -4.24
N ASP A 195 -25.92 1.53 -4.05
CA ASP A 195 -26.04 2.66 -3.12
C ASP A 195 -26.17 2.28 -1.64
N THR A 196 -25.87 1.02 -1.29
CA THR A 196 -25.81 0.58 0.11
C THR A 196 -24.43 0.84 0.72
N ILE A 197 -24.35 0.92 2.06
CA ILE A 197 -23.09 1.10 2.77
C ILE A 197 -22.68 -0.18 3.48
N PHE A 198 -21.42 -0.58 3.25
CA PHE A 198 -20.73 -1.62 4.00
C PHE A 198 -19.72 -0.99 4.95
N VAL A 199 -19.54 -1.57 6.14
CA VAL A 199 -18.68 -1.02 7.20
C VAL A 199 -17.73 -2.08 7.71
N ARG A 200 -16.47 -1.69 7.93
CA ARG A 200 -15.45 -2.53 8.57
C ARG A 200 -14.81 -1.79 9.74
N CYS A 201 -14.82 -2.39 10.91
CA CYS A 201 -14.21 -1.83 12.13
C CYS A 201 -13.57 -2.96 12.96
N GLY A 202 -12.24 -3.10 12.85
CA GLY A 202 -11.52 -4.21 13.50
C GLY A 202 -11.99 -5.59 13.01
N CYS A 203 -12.53 -6.40 13.92
CA CYS A 203 -13.10 -7.72 13.60
C CYS A 203 -14.55 -7.66 13.09
N PHE A 204 -15.18 -6.49 13.08
CA PHE A 204 -16.52 -6.31 12.56
C PHE A 204 -16.47 -6.04 11.04
N SER A 205 -17.35 -6.71 10.30
CA SER A 205 -17.72 -6.41 8.92
C SER A 205 -19.23 -6.61 8.76
N GLY A 206 -19.91 -5.69 8.10
CA GLY A 206 -21.37 -5.75 7.93
C GLY A 206 -21.96 -4.56 7.19
N THR A 207 -23.26 -4.61 6.96
CA THR A 207 -24.08 -3.52 6.40
C THR A 207 -24.19 -2.33 7.35
N GLU A 208 -24.69 -1.20 6.84
CA GLU A 208 -25.06 -0.04 7.65
C GLU A 208 -25.92 -0.41 8.86
N SER A 209 -26.99 -1.19 8.67
CA SER A 209 -27.90 -1.58 9.75
C SER A 209 -27.20 -2.45 10.80
N GLU A 210 -26.43 -3.45 10.36
CA GLU A 210 -25.67 -4.33 11.27
C GLU A 210 -24.61 -3.54 12.05
N PHE A 211 -24.00 -2.52 11.44
CA PHE A 211 -23.03 -1.66 12.11
C PHE A 211 -23.69 -0.82 13.19
N ILE A 212 -24.80 -0.15 12.86
CA ILE A 212 -25.57 0.66 13.81
C ILE A 212 -26.04 -0.21 14.98
N GLU A 213 -26.61 -1.38 14.71
CA GLU A 213 -27.02 -2.34 15.75
C GLU A 213 -25.84 -2.76 16.63
N LYS A 214 -24.68 -3.04 16.02
CA LYS A 214 -23.48 -3.42 16.76
C LYS A 214 -22.97 -2.28 17.66
N VAL A 215 -23.02 -1.03 17.18
CA VAL A 215 -22.64 0.15 17.97
C VAL A 215 -23.57 0.28 19.17
N HIS A 216 -24.89 0.25 18.96
CA HIS A 216 -25.87 0.27 20.06
C HIS A 216 -25.63 -0.86 21.05
N LYS A 217 -25.48 -2.10 20.58
CA LYS A 217 -25.24 -3.27 21.46
C LYS A 217 -23.97 -3.17 22.29
N THR A 218 -22.92 -2.52 21.77
CA THR A 218 -21.60 -2.47 22.41
C THR A 218 -21.40 -1.21 23.25
N HIS A 219 -22.06 -0.11 22.89
CA HIS A 219 -21.81 1.21 23.44
C HIS A 219 -23.06 1.92 24.00
N ALA A 220 -24.22 1.26 24.05
CA ALA A 220 -25.48 1.81 24.56
C ALA A 220 -25.29 2.66 25.83
N GLY A 221 -25.73 3.92 25.77
CA GLY A 221 -25.71 4.87 26.88
C GLY A 221 -24.32 5.43 27.22
N THR A 222 -23.32 5.24 26.34
CA THR A 222 -21.97 5.79 26.52
C THR A 222 -21.68 6.89 25.49
N PRO A 223 -20.82 7.88 25.81
CA PRO A 223 -20.42 8.90 24.83
C PRO A 223 -19.78 8.31 23.55
N HIS A 224 -19.29 7.07 23.61
CA HIS A 224 -18.73 6.39 22.44
C HIS A 224 -19.79 6.06 21.39
N GLU A 225 -21.03 5.79 21.79
CA GLU A 225 -22.15 5.55 20.88
C GLU A 225 -22.42 6.78 20.01
N ASP A 226 -22.64 7.93 20.65
CA ASP A 226 -22.88 9.20 19.96
C ASP A 226 -21.74 9.57 19.02
N VAL A 227 -20.49 9.37 19.47
CA VAL A 227 -19.29 9.62 18.67
C VAL A 227 -19.25 8.70 17.45
N TYR A 228 -19.50 7.39 17.61
CA TYR A 228 -19.51 6.43 16.50
C TYR A 228 -20.58 6.78 15.46
N LEU A 229 -21.79 7.08 15.91
CA LEU A 229 -22.91 7.40 15.02
C LEU A 229 -22.68 8.73 14.30
N SER A 230 -22.11 9.73 14.99
CA SER A 230 -21.79 11.03 14.39
C SER A 230 -20.70 10.92 13.31
N PHE A 231 -19.63 10.17 13.60
CA PHE A 231 -18.60 9.91 12.60
C PHE A 231 -19.13 9.10 11.42
N PHE A 232 -19.99 8.12 11.68
CA PHE A 232 -20.60 7.32 10.64
C PHE A 232 -21.53 8.14 9.75
N ASP A 233 -22.34 9.04 10.30
CA ASP A 233 -23.18 9.97 9.54
C ASP A 233 -22.34 10.91 8.67
N ALA A 234 -21.26 11.47 9.23
CA ALA A 234 -20.32 12.29 8.46
C ALA A 234 -19.66 11.49 7.32
N ALA A 235 -19.26 10.24 7.58
CA ALA A 235 -18.68 9.36 6.58
C ALA A 235 -19.69 9.02 5.47
N LYS A 236 -20.94 8.74 5.83
CA LYS A 236 -22.04 8.52 4.88
C LYS A 236 -22.25 9.72 3.96
N LYS A 237 -22.27 10.93 4.51
CA LYS A 237 -22.38 12.17 3.71
C LYS A 237 -21.18 12.34 2.77
N ALA A 238 -19.97 12.15 3.26
CA ALA A 238 -18.75 12.26 2.46
C ALA A 238 -18.70 11.24 1.31
N LEU A 239 -19.15 10.00 1.55
CA LEU A 239 -19.24 8.96 0.51
C LEU A 239 -20.11 9.40 -0.67
N HIS A 240 -21.28 9.97 -0.41
CA HIS A 240 -22.20 10.42 -1.46
C HIS A 240 -21.65 11.62 -2.23
N VAL A 241 -20.99 12.56 -1.55
CA VAL A 241 -20.32 13.71 -2.20
C VAL A 241 -19.19 13.23 -3.12
N MET A 242 -18.39 12.25 -2.69
CA MET A 242 -17.30 11.69 -3.49
C MET A 242 -17.81 10.90 -4.69
N ALA A 243 -18.92 10.16 -4.56
CA ALA A 243 -19.52 9.46 -5.68
C ALA A 243 -20.08 10.43 -6.74
N ALA A 244 -20.68 11.55 -6.31
CA ALA A 244 -21.22 12.56 -7.21
C ALA A 244 -20.14 13.33 -8.00
N THR A 245 -18.95 13.51 -7.42
CA THR A 245 -17.84 14.26 -8.05
C THR A 245 -16.97 13.44 -9.01
N GLN A 246 -17.19 12.13 -9.10
CA GLN A 246 -16.48 11.23 -10.02
C GLN A 246 -17.20 11.04 -11.39
N LYS A 247 -18.38 11.63 -11.58
CA LYS A 247 -19.07 11.61 -12.88
C LYS A 247 -18.33 12.54 -13.87
N PRO A 248 -17.93 12.07 -15.07
CA PRO A 248 -17.33 12.95 -16.07
C PRO A 248 -18.33 14.05 -16.47
N PRO A 249 -17.87 15.25 -16.89
CA PRO A 249 -18.76 16.31 -17.31
C PRO A 249 -19.59 15.84 -18.51
N GLU A 250 -20.91 15.78 -18.33
CA GLU A 250 -21.86 15.58 -19.42
C GLU A 250 -21.89 16.84 -20.30
N GLY A 251 -21.59 16.70 -21.59
CA GLY A 251 -21.97 17.70 -22.62
C GLY A 251 -20.84 18.54 -23.23
N GLY A 252 -19.93 17.92 -23.99
CA GLY A 252 -19.19 18.63 -25.04
C GLY A 252 -20.02 18.65 -26.33
N GLY A 253 -20.83 19.69 -26.53
CA GLY A 253 -21.52 19.92 -27.81
C GLY A 253 -20.52 20.10 -28.93
N GLU A 254 -20.72 19.37 -30.03
CA GLU A 254 -19.92 19.48 -31.26
C GLU A 254 -19.91 20.94 -31.78
N PRO A 255 -18.74 21.53 -32.08
CA PRO A 255 -18.70 22.80 -32.80
C PRO A 255 -19.05 22.52 -34.27
N GLY A 256 -20.18 23.07 -34.70
CA GLY A 256 -20.67 23.00 -36.07
C GLY A 256 -19.60 23.47 -37.07
N ARG A 257 -19.36 22.63 -38.09
CA ARG A 257 -18.63 22.98 -39.31
C ARG A 257 -19.28 24.21 -39.95
N ARG A 258 -18.62 25.35 -39.89
CA ARG A 258 -18.90 26.48 -40.79
C ARG A 258 -18.14 26.19 -42.08
N ASN A 259 -18.89 25.84 -43.12
CA ASN A 259 -18.38 25.79 -44.50
C ASN A 259 -18.06 27.22 -44.94
N GLU A 260 -16.79 27.48 -45.26
CA GLU A 260 -16.41 28.64 -46.07
C GLU A 260 -16.75 28.34 -47.53
N LYS A 261 -17.56 29.22 -48.12
CA LYS A 261 -17.66 29.47 -49.56
C LYS A 261 -17.23 30.91 -49.79
#